data_AF-A0A257LRR4-F1
#
_entry.id   AF-A0A257LRR4-F1
#
_cell.length_a   1.000
_cell.length_b   1.000
_cell.length_c   1.000
_cell.angle_alpha   90.00
_cell.angle_beta   90.00
_cell.angle_gamma   90.00
#
_symmetry.space_group_name_H-M   'P 1'
#
loop_
_entity.id
_entity.type
_entity.pdbx_description
1 polymer ?
#
loop_
_entity_poly.entity_id
_entity_poly.type
_entity_poly.pdbx_seq_one_letter_code
_entity_poly.pdbx_strand_id
1 'polypeptide(L)'
;MDPFYSPGMDWIGFTATATAHLVDGCLRGRPAAERVARHNERFRLSYTRWFDAIYRDKYYYMGDHELMTLSFRLDLGLYYLGVVSRPFQRGESALEIPAFAGEGSGVAARLLALYNRRLAAIARRRLAVGTWGRKNTGRYFPFMSYQLDRRLPWRVLWALLLWGKLELTEGWRTWFTAPALDARPRSVPTLAPLSPAP
;
A
#
# COMPACT_ATOMS: atom_id res chain seq x y z
N MET A 1 2.62 -4.25 9.25
CA MET A 1 1.43 -3.64 8.59
C MET A 1 1.07 -2.36 9.32
N ASP A 2 0.30 -1.48 8.69
CA ASP A 2 -0.11 -0.18 9.19
C ASP A 2 -1.65 -0.08 9.21
N PRO A 3 -2.28 0.60 10.18
CA PRO A 3 -3.74 0.76 10.20
C PRO A 3 -4.29 1.61 9.05
N PHE A 4 -3.45 2.37 8.35
CA PHE A 4 -3.85 3.15 7.19
C PHE A 4 -4.44 2.26 6.09
N TYR A 5 -5.62 2.64 5.60
CA TYR A 5 -6.51 1.85 4.73
C TYR A 5 -7.18 0.62 5.37
N SER A 6 -7.04 0.40 6.67
CA SER A 6 -7.69 -0.71 7.38
C SER A 6 -7.49 -2.09 6.72
N PRO A 7 -6.25 -2.47 6.34
CA PRO A 7 -6.00 -3.75 5.66
C PRO A 7 -6.29 -4.95 6.56
N GLY A 8 -6.45 -4.75 7.87
CA GLY A 8 -6.62 -5.82 8.84
C GLY A 8 -7.79 -6.74 8.53
N MET A 9 -8.90 -6.19 8.02
CA MET A 9 -10.06 -6.99 7.61
C MET A 9 -9.74 -7.90 6.42
N ASP A 10 -9.01 -7.40 5.43
CA ASP A 10 -8.55 -8.23 4.30
C ASP A 10 -7.67 -9.38 4.80
N TRP A 11 -6.74 -9.09 5.71
CA TRP A 11 -5.87 -10.09 6.30
C TRP A 11 -6.65 -11.16 7.06
N ILE A 12 -7.64 -10.76 7.86
CA ILE A 12 -8.54 -11.71 8.54
C ILE A 12 -9.26 -12.58 7.51
N GLY A 13 -9.85 -11.98 6.48
CA GLY A 13 -10.57 -12.71 5.43
C GLY A 13 -9.68 -13.73 4.71
N PHE A 14 -8.52 -13.31 4.21
CA PHE A 14 -7.60 -14.20 3.51
C PHE A 14 -7.06 -15.31 4.42
N THR A 15 -6.59 -14.97 5.63
CA THR A 15 -5.99 -15.96 6.54
C THR A 15 -7.01 -16.99 7.01
N ALA A 16 -8.21 -16.56 7.41
CA ALA A 16 -9.26 -17.48 7.86
C ALA A 16 -9.69 -18.44 6.74
N THR A 17 -10.03 -17.92 5.55
CA THR A 17 -10.50 -18.75 4.44
C THR A 17 -9.40 -19.68 3.92
N ALA A 18 -8.18 -19.18 3.70
CA ALA A 18 -7.08 -20.00 3.20
C ALA A 18 -6.67 -21.09 4.20
N THR A 19 -6.72 -20.81 5.50
CA THR A 19 -6.40 -21.79 6.56
C THR A 19 -7.50 -22.84 6.67
N ALA A 20 -8.78 -22.44 6.64
CA ALA A 20 -9.89 -23.37 6.66
C ALA A 20 -9.82 -24.36 5.49
N HIS A 21 -9.55 -23.88 4.26
CA HIS A 21 -9.37 -24.74 3.10
C HIS A 21 -8.12 -25.64 3.20
N LEU A 22 -7.04 -25.15 3.82
CA LEU A 22 -5.86 -25.98 4.12
C LEU A 22 -6.24 -27.15 5.03
N VAL A 23 -6.87 -26.87 6.17
CA VAL A 23 -7.28 -27.85 7.17
C VAL A 23 -8.27 -28.87 6.61
N ASP A 24 -9.33 -28.41 5.94
CA ASP A 24 -10.33 -29.29 5.30
C ASP A 24 -9.68 -30.30 4.34
N GLY A 25 -8.75 -29.84 3.49
CA GLY A 25 -8.02 -30.75 2.61
C GLY A 25 -7.16 -31.77 3.36
N CYS A 26 -6.56 -31.40 4.50
CA CYS A 26 -5.78 -32.33 5.32
C CYS A 26 -6.68 -33.40 5.96
N LEU A 27 -7.86 -33.01 6.45
CA LEU A 27 -8.86 -33.93 7.00
C LEU A 27 -9.39 -34.92 5.94
N ARG A 28 -9.38 -34.53 4.66
CA ARG A 28 -9.71 -35.40 3.52
C ARG A 28 -8.52 -36.23 3.00
N GLY A 29 -7.44 -36.33 3.79
CA GLY A 29 -6.28 -37.16 3.44
C GLY A 29 -5.32 -36.56 2.42
N ARG A 30 -5.45 -35.26 2.07
CA ARG A 30 -4.46 -34.61 1.19
C ARG A 30 -3.14 -34.36 1.95
N PRO A 31 -1.96 -34.57 1.34
CA PRO A 31 -0.68 -34.36 2.00
C PRO A 31 -0.52 -32.94 2.59
N ALA A 32 -0.17 -32.85 3.87
CA ALA A 32 -0.12 -31.59 4.60
C ALA A 32 1.16 -30.77 4.33
N ALA A 33 2.33 -31.43 4.34
CA ALA A 33 3.63 -30.75 4.40
C ALA A 33 3.83 -29.71 3.29
N GLU A 34 3.66 -30.11 2.02
CA GLU A 34 3.83 -29.21 0.88
C GLU A 34 2.78 -28.08 0.87
N ARG A 35 1.53 -28.38 1.27
CA ARG A 35 0.45 -27.40 1.29
C ARG A 35 0.67 -26.34 2.37
N VAL A 36 1.15 -26.74 3.55
CA VAL A 36 1.53 -25.83 4.65
C VAL A 36 2.69 -24.94 4.20
N ALA A 37 3.74 -25.53 3.59
CA ALA A 37 4.88 -24.76 3.09
C ALA A 37 4.43 -23.71 2.04
N ARG A 38 3.60 -24.10 1.08
CA ARG A 38 3.05 -23.20 0.07
C ARG A 38 2.15 -22.12 0.65
N HIS A 39 1.33 -22.45 1.65
CA HIS A 39 0.49 -21.49 2.36
C HIS A 39 1.36 -20.41 3.03
N ASN A 40 2.35 -20.82 3.82
CA ASN A 40 3.26 -19.91 4.53
C ASN A 40 4.03 -19.01 3.56
N GLU A 41 4.54 -19.57 2.46
CA GLU A 41 5.27 -18.80 1.46
C GLU A 41 4.38 -17.74 0.79
N ARG A 42 3.13 -18.07 0.46
CA ARG A 42 2.17 -17.11 -0.11
C ARG A 42 1.89 -15.95 0.85
N PHE A 43 1.68 -16.22 2.14
CA PHE A 43 1.43 -15.17 3.12
C PHE A 43 2.66 -14.31 3.38
N ARG A 44 3.86 -14.90 3.44
CA ARG A 44 5.11 -14.14 3.54
C ARG A 44 5.31 -13.22 2.34
N LEU A 45 5.06 -13.73 1.13
CA LEU A 45 5.15 -12.97 -0.11
C LEU A 45 4.12 -11.84 -0.18
N SER A 46 2.87 -12.16 0.18
CA SER A 46 1.78 -11.18 0.30
C SER A 46 2.16 -10.05 1.24
N TYR A 47 2.59 -10.37 2.46
CA TYR A 47 2.99 -9.39 3.48
C TYR A 47 4.08 -8.46 2.94
N THR A 48 5.17 -9.05 2.43
CA THR A 48 6.33 -8.29 1.97
C THR A 48 5.94 -7.34 0.84
N ARG A 49 5.23 -7.86 -0.17
CA ARG A 49 4.80 -7.07 -1.32
C ARG A 49 3.80 -5.99 -0.93
N TRP A 50 2.83 -6.30 -0.07
CA TRP A 50 1.84 -5.32 0.38
C TRP A 50 2.52 -4.18 1.15
N PHE A 51 3.41 -4.53 2.09
CA PHE A 51 4.16 -3.55 2.86
C PHE A 51 5.01 -2.64 1.95
N ASP A 52 5.80 -3.23 1.05
CA ASP A 52 6.66 -2.48 0.14
C ASP A 52 5.89 -1.65 -0.88
N ALA A 53 4.76 -2.18 -1.35
CA ALA A 53 3.93 -1.53 -2.34
C ALA A 53 3.17 -0.32 -1.77
N ILE A 54 2.65 -0.44 -0.54
CA ILE A 54 1.67 0.51 -0.02
C ILE A 54 2.23 1.29 1.17
N TYR A 55 2.94 0.67 2.11
CA TYR A 55 3.23 1.32 3.40
C TYR A 55 4.62 1.93 3.51
N ARG A 56 5.62 1.30 2.88
CA ARG A 56 7.01 1.81 2.90
C ARG A 56 7.05 3.25 2.41
N ASP A 57 7.64 4.13 3.21
CA ASP A 57 7.80 5.58 2.97
C ASP A 57 6.49 6.41 2.85
N LYS A 58 5.30 5.82 3.04
CA LYS A 58 4.00 6.50 2.87
C LYS A 58 3.89 7.80 3.66
N TYR A 59 4.42 7.81 4.89
CA TYR A 59 4.34 8.95 5.80
C TYR A 59 5.06 10.21 5.32
N TYR A 60 6.04 10.09 4.41
CA TYR A 60 6.74 11.27 3.86
C TYR A 60 5.82 12.21 3.09
N TYR A 61 4.81 11.67 2.42
CA TYR A 61 3.88 12.44 1.60
C TYR A 61 2.44 12.37 2.08
N MET A 62 2.15 11.60 3.14
CA MET A 62 0.80 11.46 3.70
C MET A 62 0.17 12.82 4.03
N GLY A 63 0.96 13.76 4.56
CA GLY A 63 0.48 15.10 4.88
C GLY A 63 0.54 16.10 3.72
N ASP A 64 1.10 15.77 2.56
CA ASP A 64 1.05 16.64 1.38
C ASP A 64 -0.22 16.33 0.58
N HIS A 65 -1.18 17.25 0.60
CA HIS A 65 -2.51 17.04 0.01
C HIS A 65 -2.44 16.65 -1.47
N GLU A 66 -1.53 17.24 -2.25
CA GLU A 66 -1.41 16.96 -3.68
C GLU A 66 -0.89 15.53 -3.93
N LEU A 67 0.18 15.15 -3.23
CA LEU A 67 0.79 13.84 -3.36
C LEU A 67 -0.11 12.74 -2.79
N MET A 68 -0.69 12.98 -1.60
CA MET A 68 -1.56 12.03 -0.94
C MET A 68 -2.84 11.80 -1.74
N THR A 69 -3.47 12.84 -2.29
CA THR A 69 -4.67 12.69 -3.14
C THR A 69 -4.37 11.83 -4.38
N LEU A 70 -3.20 12.03 -5.00
CA LEU A 70 -2.78 11.24 -6.15
C LEU A 70 -2.52 9.78 -5.77
N SER A 71 -1.74 9.55 -4.70
CA SER A 71 -1.50 8.21 -4.14
C SER A 71 -2.81 7.50 -3.84
N PHE A 72 -3.73 8.20 -3.18
CA PHE A 72 -5.00 7.64 -2.75
C PHE A 72 -5.86 7.16 -3.93
N ARG A 73 -5.91 7.93 -5.03
CA ARG A 73 -6.60 7.51 -6.25
C ARG A 73 -5.97 6.26 -6.87
N LEU A 74 -4.64 6.19 -6.91
CA LEU A 74 -3.92 5.04 -7.46
C LEU A 74 -4.06 3.81 -6.57
N ASP A 75 -3.80 3.95 -5.27
CA ASP A 75 -3.85 2.88 -4.27
C ASP A 75 -5.24 2.22 -4.27
N LEU A 76 -6.32 3.03 -4.14
CA LEU A 76 -7.68 2.49 -4.15
C LEU A 76 -8.11 1.99 -5.52
N GLY A 77 -7.75 2.67 -6.61
CA GLY A 77 -8.14 2.24 -7.95
C GLY A 77 -7.53 0.88 -8.30
N LEU A 78 -6.25 0.67 -7.98
CA LEU A 78 -5.56 -0.60 -8.18
C LEU A 78 -6.01 -1.67 -7.18
N TYR A 79 -6.35 -1.29 -5.95
CA TYR A 79 -6.99 -2.19 -4.98
C TYR A 79 -8.32 -2.73 -5.51
N TYR A 80 -9.17 -1.88 -6.08
CA TYR A 80 -10.44 -2.31 -6.66
C TYR A 80 -10.24 -3.20 -7.90
N LEU A 81 -9.31 -2.83 -8.79
CA LEU A 81 -9.00 -3.64 -9.98
C LEU A 81 -8.37 -4.99 -9.64
N GLY A 82 -7.55 -5.06 -8.58
CA GLY A 82 -6.71 -6.20 -8.29
C GLY A 82 -7.24 -7.11 -7.18
N VAL A 83 -7.62 -6.54 -6.03
CA VAL A 83 -8.01 -7.28 -4.83
C VAL A 83 -9.53 -7.46 -4.81
N VAL A 84 -10.29 -6.36 -4.90
CA VAL A 84 -11.76 -6.41 -4.79
C VAL A 84 -12.39 -7.14 -5.97
N SER A 85 -11.89 -6.96 -7.20
CA SER A 85 -12.48 -7.61 -8.38
C SER A 85 -12.47 -9.14 -8.32
N ARG A 86 -11.53 -9.74 -7.56
CA ARG A 86 -11.30 -11.20 -7.58
C ARG A 86 -12.42 -11.99 -6.91
N PRO A 87 -12.87 -11.65 -5.68
CA PRO A 87 -14.06 -12.27 -5.11
C PRO A 87 -15.31 -12.14 -5.99
N PHE A 88 -15.51 -11.00 -6.66
CA PHE A 88 -16.66 -10.82 -7.57
C PHE A 88 -16.59 -11.71 -8.81
N GLN A 89 -15.38 -12.05 -9.28
CA GLN A 89 -15.17 -12.89 -10.46
C GLN A 89 -15.12 -14.38 -10.15
N ARG A 90 -14.61 -14.77 -8.99
CA ARG A 90 -14.26 -16.16 -8.64
C ARG A 90 -14.92 -16.67 -7.36
N GLY A 91 -15.76 -15.86 -6.73
CA GLY A 91 -16.40 -16.17 -5.46
C GLY A 91 -15.40 -16.30 -4.30
N GLU A 92 -15.80 -17.05 -3.28
CA GLU A 92 -15.04 -17.26 -2.04
C GLU A 92 -13.65 -17.88 -2.26
N SER A 93 -13.49 -18.70 -3.30
CA SER A 93 -12.20 -19.35 -3.62
C SER A 93 -11.08 -18.33 -3.88
N ALA A 94 -11.43 -17.10 -4.26
CA ALA A 94 -10.46 -16.00 -4.42
C ALA A 94 -9.73 -15.66 -3.12
N LEU A 95 -10.36 -15.90 -1.97
CA LEU A 95 -9.81 -15.59 -0.64
C LEU A 95 -8.82 -16.66 -0.14
N GLU A 96 -8.69 -17.78 -0.84
CA GLU A 96 -7.69 -18.80 -0.51
C GLU A 96 -6.26 -18.40 -0.90
N ILE A 97 -6.13 -17.39 -1.78
CA ILE A 97 -4.86 -16.84 -2.22
C ILE A 97 -4.78 -15.41 -1.70
N PRO A 98 -3.86 -15.09 -0.76
CA PRO A 98 -3.76 -13.75 -0.24
C PRO A 98 -3.39 -12.75 -1.34
N ALA A 99 -3.82 -11.50 -1.19
CA ALA A 99 -3.49 -10.44 -2.13
C ALA A 99 -1.97 -10.36 -2.36
N PHE A 100 -1.54 -9.98 -3.56
CA PHE A 100 -0.12 -9.96 -3.94
C PHE A 100 0.63 -11.31 -3.92
N ALA A 101 -0.04 -12.44 -3.67
CA ALA A 101 0.56 -13.78 -3.79
C ALA A 101 0.10 -14.57 -5.02
N GLY A 102 -0.94 -14.10 -5.72
CA GLY A 102 -1.42 -14.74 -6.96
C GLY A 102 -0.50 -14.51 -8.16
N GLU A 103 -0.76 -15.25 -9.24
CA GLU A 103 -0.04 -15.09 -10.51
C GLU A 103 -0.19 -13.67 -11.08
N GLY A 104 0.90 -13.14 -11.65
CA GLY A 104 0.95 -11.77 -12.20
C GLY A 104 0.97 -10.64 -11.16
N SER A 105 0.67 -10.92 -9.89
CA SER A 105 0.60 -9.90 -8.84
C SER A 105 1.93 -9.21 -8.52
N GLY A 106 3.06 -9.82 -8.87
CA GLY A 106 4.38 -9.21 -8.73
C GLY A 106 4.62 -8.00 -9.65
N VAL A 107 3.95 -7.94 -10.81
CA VAL A 107 4.02 -6.74 -11.69
C VAL A 107 3.25 -5.58 -11.04
N ALA A 108 2.03 -5.85 -10.57
CA ALA A 108 1.23 -4.87 -9.85
C ALA A 108 1.96 -4.36 -8.61
N ALA A 109 2.47 -5.25 -7.75
CA ALA A 109 3.23 -4.86 -6.56
C ALA A 109 4.42 -3.96 -6.88
N ARG A 110 5.17 -4.26 -7.94
CA ARG A 110 6.31 -3.44 -8.38
C ARG A 110 5.87 -2.05 -8.88
N LEU A 111 4.75 -1.96 -9.61
CA LEU A 111 4.20 -0.68 -10.03
C LEU A 111 3.78 0.18 -8.83
N LEU A 112 3.06 -0.43 -7.87
CA LEU A 112 2.66 0.25 -6.64
C LEU A 112 3.86 0.74 -5.83
N ALA A 113 4.82 -0.14 -5.60
CA ALA A 113 6.06 0.20 -4.90
C ALA A 113 6.84 1.30 -5.63
N LEU A 114 6.83 1.28 -6.98
CA LEU A 114 7.49 2.30 -7.78
C LEU A 114 6.88 3.66 -7.54
N TYR A 115 5.58 3.87 -7.83
CA TYR A 115 5.02 5.22 -7.69
C TYR A 115 5.04 5.69 -6.23
N ASN A 116 4.80 4.81 -5.24
CA ASN A 116 4.81 5.22 -3.84
C ASN A 116 6.21 5.65 -3.37
N ARG A 117 7.27 4.90 -3.73
CA ARG A 117 8.67 5.31 -3.48
C ARG A 117 9.01 6.63 -4.17
N ARG A 118 8.50 6.83 -5.39
CA ARG A 118 8.72 8.05 -6.15
C ARG A 118 8.02 9.26 -5.55
N LEU A 119 6.77 9.12 -5.11
CA LEU A 119 6.05 10.16 -4.35
C LEU A 119 6.79 10.51 -3.06
N ALA A 120 7.35 9.54 -2.35
CA ALA A 120 8.18 9.78 -1.18
C ALA A 120 9.47 10.56 -1.50
N ALA A 121 10.16 10.22 -2.60
CA ALA A 121 11.33 10.97 -3.04
C ALA A 121 10.99 12.43 -3.38
N ILE A 122 9.86 12.66 -4.05
CA ILE A 122 9.32 13.99 -4.33
C ILE A 122 9.01 14.75 -3.03
N ALA A 123 8.31 14.13 -2.09
CA ALA A 123 8.01 14.73 -0.80
C ALA A 123 9.25 15.12 0.00
N ARG A 124 10.25 14.23 0.07
CA ARG A 124 11.53 14.53 0.73
C ARG A 124 12.22 15.75 0.11
N ARG A 125 12.21 15.87 -1.22
CA ARG A 125 12.71 17.07 -1.90
C ARG A 125 11.87 18.31 -1.57
N ARG A 126 10.54 18.19 -1.55
CA ARG A 126 9.65 19.30 -1.17
C ARG A 126 9.92 19.77 0.26
N LEU A 127 10.16 18.85 1.20
CA LEU A 127 10.54 19.16 2.58
C LEU A 127 11.87 19.93 2.62
N ALA A 128 12.90 19.43 1.92
CA ALA A 128 14.21 20.06 1.88
C ALA A 128 14.20 21.50 1.32
N VAL A 129 13.31 21.79 0.36
CA VAL A 129 13.16 23.12 -0.25
C VAL A 129 12.06 23.95 0.43
N GLY A 130 11.39 23.43 1.47
CA GLY A 130 10.34 24.16 2.19
C GLY A 130 9.03 24.35 1.40
N THR A 131 8.75 23.51 0.40
CA THR A 131 7.54 23.56 -0.44
C THR A 131 6.55 22.43 -0.17
N TRP A 132 6.81 21.60 0.85
CA TRP A 132 5.93 20.52 1.26
C TRP A 132 4.60 21.09 1.76
N GLY A 133 3.50 20.53 1.31
CA GLY A 133 2.17 20.99 1.72
C GLY A 133 1.78 22.38 1.20
N ARG A 134 2.49 22.92 0.19
CA ARG A 134 2.19 24.22 -0.48
C ARG A 134 0.73 24.39 -0.93
N LYS A 135 0.00 23.29 -1.11
CA LYS A 135 -1.42 23.26 -1.55
C LYS A 135 -2.33 22.63 -0.48
N ASN A 136 -1.94 22.57 0.78
CA ASN A 136 -2.73 21.91 1.82
C ASN A 136 -3.92 22.75 2.29
N THR A 137 -3.72 24.05 2.48
CA THR A 137 -4.70 24.93 3.13
C THR A 137 -6.01 24.99 2.35
N GLY A 138 -7.13 24.80 3.07
CA GLY A 138 -8.48 24.92 2.53
C GLY A 138 -8.84 23.87 1.48
N ARG A 139 -8.09 22.77 1.39
CA ARG A 139 -8.40 21.68 0.46
C ARG A 139 -9.16 20.57 1.14
N TYR A 140 -10.19 20.12 0.43
CA TYR A 140 -10.96 18.93 0.74
C TYR A 140 -11.06 18.10 -0.52
N PHE A 141 -10.79 16.81 -0.40
CA PHE A 141 -10.96 15.85 -1.48
C PHE A 141 -12.14 14.92 -1.14
N PRO A 142 -13.36 15.22 -1.61
CA PRO A 142 -14.49 14.35 -1.40
C PRO A 142 -14.28 13.05 -2.19
N PHE A 143 -14.24 11.94 -1.46
CA PHE A 143 -14.15 10.62 -2.07
C PHE A 143 -15.03 9.65 -1.29
N MET A 144 -16.01 9.05 -1.97
CA MET A 144 -16.92 8.07 -1.37
C MET A 144 -16.39 6.65 -1.53
N SER A 145 -16.20 6.18 -2.76
CA SER A 145 -15.43 4.97 -3.06
C SER A 145 -15.24 4.81 -4.58
N TYR A 146 -14.42 3.84 -4.99
CA TYR A 146 -14.53 3.27 -6.33
C TYR A 146 -15.70 2.29 -6.41
N GLN A 147 -16.27 2.18 -7.60
CA GLN A 147 -17.22 1.13 -7.97
C GLN A 147 -16.53 0.23 -9.00
N LEU A 148 -16.89 -1.05 -9.03
CA LEU A 148 -16.46 -1.97 -10.08
C LEU A 148 -17.24 -1.69 -11.38
N ASP A 149 -16.99 -0.51 -11.97
CA ASP A 149 -17.61 -0.07 -13.21
C ASP A 149 -16.61 -0.16 -14.38
N ARG A 150 -17.12 -0.04 -15.62
CA ARG A 150 -16.27 -0.04 -16.83
C ARG A 150 -15.33 1.18 -16.91
N ARG A 151 -15.54 2.21 -16.08
CA ARG A 151 -14.74 3.45 -16.06
C ARG A 151 -13.57 3.36 -15.08
N LEU A 152 -13.55 2.39 -14.17
CA LEU A 152 -12.48 2.21 -13.19
C LEU A 152 -11.08 2.12 -13.83
N PRO A 153 -10.84 1.29 -14.88
CA PRO A 153 -9.54 1.27 -15.55
C PRO A 153 -9.15 2.64 -16.12
N TRP A 154 -10.10 3.39 -16.66
CA TRP A 154 -9.86 4.73 -17.19
C TRP A 154 -9.49 5.73 -16.08
N ARG A 155 -10.15 5.66 -14.91
CA ARG A 155 -9.81 6.50 -13.76
C ARG A 155 -8.39 6.19 -13.25
N VAL A 156 -7.99 4.92 -13.24
CA VAL A 156 -6.64 4.51 -12.86
C VAL A 156 -5.62 4.99 -13.89
N LEU A 157 -5.89 4.82 -15.18
CA LEU A 157 -5.03 5.33 -16.25
C LEU A 157 -4.84 6.85 -16.14
N TRP A 158 -5.92 7.58 -15.89
CA TRP A 158 -5.85 9.03 -15.70
C TRP A 158 -4.99 9.41 -14.49
N ALA A 159 -5.12 8.69 -13.37
CA ALA A 159 -4.28 8.90 -12.20
C ALA A 159 -2.79 8.59 -12.49
N LEU A 160 -2.50 7.56 -13.29
CA LEU A 160 -1.13 7.25 -13.74
C LEU A 160 -0.57 8.36 -14.64
N LEU A 161 -1.39 8.94 -15.53
CA LEU A 161 -0.98 10.09 -16.35
C LEU A 161 -0.71 11.33 -15.49
N LEU A 162 -1.51 11.57 -14.44
CA LEU A 162 -1.25 12.64 -13.48
C LEU A 162 0.06 12.42 -12.71
N TRP A 163 0.36 11.17 -12.34
CA TRP A 163 1.67 10.83 -11.78
C TRP A 163 2.81 11.04 -12.77
N GLY A 164 2.63 10.63 -14.04
CA GLY A 164 3.61 10.90 -15.11
C GLY A 164 3.87 12.40 -15.30
N LYS A 165 2.81 13.22 -15.28
CA LYS A 165 2.95 14.69 -15.32
C LYS A 165 3.74 15.21 -14.11
N LEU A 166 3.47 14.70 -12.91
CA LEU A 166 4.20 15.08 -11.70
C LEU A 166 5.69 14.70 -11.78
N GLU A 167 6.00 13.53 -12.33
CA GLU A 167 7.38 13.13 -12.59
C GLU A 167 8.08 14.09 -13.57
N LEU A 168 7.42 14.45 -14.67
CA LEU A 168 7.98 15.37 -15.66
C LEU A 168 8.18 16.79 -15.14
N THR A 169 7.34 17.27 -14.21
CA THR A 169 7.45 18.64 -13.70
C THR A 169 8.42 18.76 -12.53
N GLU A 170 8.41 17.82 -11.60
CA GLU A 170 9.20 17.88 -10.36
C GLU A 170 9.97 16.61 -10.03
N GLY A 171 9.42 15.43 -10.33
CA GLY A 171 10.01 14.15 -9.92
C GLY A 171 11.32 13.78 -10.60
N TRP A 172 11.53 14.17 -11.87
CA TRP A 172 12.76 13.86 -12.62
C TRP A 172 14.04 14.27 -11.88
N ARG A 173 13.96 15.34 -11.06
CA ARG A 173 15.08 15.86 -10.25
C ARG A 173 15.53 14.92 -9.12
N THR A 174 14.72 13.93 -8.77
CA THR A 174 14.99 13.01 -7.64
C THR A 174 15.36 11.59 -8.07
N TRP A 175 15.50 11.31 -9.37
CA TRP A 175 15.84 9.96 -9.83
C TRP A 175 17.29 9.55 -9.53
N PHE A 176 18.21 10.50 -9.55
CA PHE A 176 19.64 10.28 -9.31
C PHE A 176 20.09 10.77 -7.93
N THR A 177 19.15 11.19 -7.08
CA THR A 177 19.46 11.60 -5.71
C THR A 177 19.43 10.36 -4.84
N ALA A 178 20.52 10.08 -4.13
CA ALA A 178 20.51 9.05 -3.11
C ALA A 178 19.40 9.36 -2.09
N PRO A 179 18.59 8.37 -1.67
CA PRO A 179 17.69 8.58 -0.55
C PRO A 179 18.56 9.01 0.63
N ALA A 180 18.28 10.20 1.18
CA ALA A 180 18.90 10.60 2.44
C ALA A 180 18.57 9.48 3.43
N LEU A 181 19.60 8.74 3.88
CA LEU A 181 19.46 7.80 4.97
C LEU A 181 18.78 8.56 6.10
N ASP A 182 17.62 8.09 6.53
CA ASP A 182 16.85 8.67 7.62
C ASP A 182 17.84 9.01 8.74
N ALA A 183 18.11 10.29 8.93
CA ALA A 183 18.87 10.74 10.07
C ALA A 183 18.09 10.23 11.28
N ARG A 184 18.63 9.19 11.93
CA ARG A 184 18.03 8.57 13.12
C ARG A 184 17.47 9.70 13.98
N PRO A 185 16.24 9.57 14.51
CA PRO A 185 15.69 10.61 15.36
C PRO A 185 16.74 10.97 16.41
N ARG A 186 17.10 12.27 16.46
CA ARG A 186 17.89 12.82 17.56
C ARG A 186 17.27 12.26 18.84
N SER A 187 18.11 11.63 19.66
CA SER A 187 17.77 11.04 20.95
C SER A 187 16.52 11.68 21.56
N VAL A 188 15.47 10.89 21.76
CA VAL A 188 14.27 11.31 22.48
C VAL A 188 14.74 12.00 23.76
N PRO A 189 14.32 13.25 24.04
CA PRO A 189 14.64 13.88 25.31
C PRO A 189 14.10 12.96 26.41
N THR A 190 14.98 12.45 27.26
CA THR A 190 14.59 11.72 28.47
C THR A 190 13.60 12.60 29.22
N LEU A 191 12.33 12.22 29.22
CA LEU A 191 11.31 12.90 30.01
C LEU A 191 11.75 12.79 31.47
N ALA A 192 12.00 13.93 32.10
CA ALA A 192 12.29 13.99 33.52
C ALA A 192 11.12 13.33 34.29
N PRO A 193 11.39 12.52 35.32
CA PRO A 193 10.34 11.87 36.09
C PRO A 193 9.41 12.94 36.66
N LEU A 194 8.10 12.77 36.45
CA LEU A 194 7.07 13.62 37.02
C LEU A 194 7.22 13.59 38.55
N SER A 195 7.45 14.75 39.16
CA SER A 195 7.41 14.89 40.61
C SER A 195 6.04 14.42 41.13
N PRO A 196 5.99 13.67 42.25
CA PRO A 196 4.72 13.29 42.85
C PRO A 196 3.97 14.56 43.27
N ALA A 197 2.69 14.62 42.90
CA ALA A 197 1.78 15.69 43.28
C ALA A 197 1.57 15.73 44.81
N PRO A 198 1.29 16.92 45.40
CA PRO A 198 1.19 17.13 46.85
C PRO A 198 0.00 16.43 47.51
#